data_AF-A0A926A295-F1
#
_entry.id   AF-A0A926A295-F1
#
_cell.length_a   1.000
_cell.length_b   1.000
_cell.length_c   1.000
_cell.angle_alpha   90.00
_cell.angle_beta   90.00
_cell.angle_gamma   90.00
#
_symmetry.space_group_name_H-M   'P 1'
#
loop_
_entity.id
_entity.type
_entity.pdbx_description
1 polymer ?
#
loop_
_entity_poly.entity_id
_entity_poly.type
_entity_poly.pdbx_seq_one_letter_code
_entity_poly.pdbx_strand_id
1 'polypeptide(L)'
;MVPGVVDRQYRPLRVSRHHRHPRKHPRFRPKLDAVGFGLLIPIFYAATGIQLDLRGLLEDTSALLRVPVFLLVLLVVRGVPAALYSRTLGARQAIATGFLQATSLPFIVASTEVGVALDLMSPTTAAALVSTGVLSVAIFPAAASTLMRPRRPAQHARDAQTTAVTPRYWRRT
;
A
#
# COMPACT_ATOMS: atom_id res chain seq x y z
N MET A 1 59.07 59.57 10.12
CA MET A 1 59.32 58.29 10.82
C MET A 1 58.07 57.44 10.62
N VAL A 2 58.15 56.41 9.77
CA VAL A 2 57.06 55.48 9.41
C VAL A 2 57.36 54.13 10.08
N PRO A 3 56.43 53.59 10.89
CA PRO A 3 55.81 52.29 10.60
C PRO A 3 54.34 52.23 11.08
N GLY A 4 53.40 51.38 10.65
CA GLY A 4 53.25 50.29 9.67
C GLY A 4 51.72 50.15 9.49
N VAL A 5 51.18 49.95 8.28
CA VAL A 5 50.96 48.66 7.60
C VAL A 5 50.35 47.59 8.52
N VAL A 6 49.37 46.85 7.98
CA VAL A 6 48.58 45.74 8.55
C VAL A 6 47.26 46.23 9.19
N ASP A 7 46.05 45.98 8.70
CA ASP A 7 45.57 45.05 7.69
C ASP A 7 44.25 45.59 7.08
N ARG A 8 44.28 45.90 5.78
CA ARG A 8 43.07 45.84 4.94
C ARG A 8 42.91 44.37 4.53
N GLN A 9 41.67 43.92 4.41
CA GLN A 9 41.24 42.68 3.74
C GLN A 9 41.23 41.38 4.56
N TYR A 10 40.29 41.29 5.51
CA TYR A 10 39.48 40.07 5.60
C TYR A 10 38.02 40.44 5.86
N ARG A 11 37.37 41.03 4.85
CA ARG A 11 35.91 40.97 4.76
C ARG A 11 35.60 39.59 4.16
N PRO A 12 35.04 38.64 4.92
CA PRO A 12 34.68 37.36 4.32
C PRO A 12 33.66 37.67 3.22
N LEU A 13 34.01 37.29 2.00
CA LEU A 13 33.09 37.26 0.88
C LEU A 13 31.91 36.41 1.36
N ARG A 14 30.77 37.06 1.65
CA ARG A 14 29.49 36.37 1.71
C ARG A 14 29.28 35.82 0.32
N VAL A 15 29.74 34.59 0.11
CA VAL A 15 29.30 33.75 -0.98
C VAL A 15 27.80 33.67 -0.78
N SER A 16 27.07 34.49 -1.53
CA SER A 16 25.66 34.31 -1.74
C SER A 16 25.57 32.95 -2.39
N ARG A 17 25.46 31.90 -1.56
CA ARG A 17 25.05 30.59 -2.01
C ARG A 17 23.66 30.83 -2.55
N HIS A 18 23.57 31.05 -3.85
CA HIS A 18 22.39 30.65 -4.59
C HIS A 18 22.30 29.13 -4.41
N HIS A 19 21.77 28.72 -3.26
CA HIS A 19 20.97 27.52 -3.17
C HIS A 19 19.90 27.73 -4.23
N ARG A 20 20.15 27.21 -5.43
CA ARG A 20 19.06 26.82 -6.33
C ARG A 20 18.25 25.85 -5.49
N HIS A 21 17.25 26.37 -4.78
CA HIS A 21 16.17 25.55 -4.29
C HIS A 21 15.65 24.85 -5.54
N PRO A 22 15.77 23.52 -5.68
CA PRO A 22 14.96 22.84 -6.68
C PRO A 22 13.55 23.31 -6.37
N ARG A 23 12.87 23.94 -7.33
CA ARG A 23 11.49 24.40 -7.17
C ARG A 23 10.65 23.15 -6.91
N LYS A 24 10.60 22.70 -5.66
CA LYS A 24 9.65 21.72 -5.17
C LYS A 24 8.34 22.47 -5.12
N HIS A 25 7.68 22.57 -6.28
CA HIS A 25 6.34 23.12 -6.37
C HIS A 25 5.48 22.34 -5.35
N PRO A 26 5.04 22.96 -4.24
CA PRO A 26 4.43 22.23 -3.12
C PRO A 26 3.18 21.46 -3.52
N ARG A 27 2.59 21.83 -4.67
CA ARG A 27 1.39 21.24 -5.25
C ARG A 27 1.67 20.21 -6.36
N PHE A 28 2.92 19.96 -6.72
CA PHE A 28 3.23 19.01 -7.80
C PHE A 28 2.94 17.56 -7.39
N ARG A 29 3.29 17.17 -6.16
CA ARG A 29 2.99 15.82 -5.65
C ARG A 29 1.48 15.52 -5.59
N PRO A 30 0.63 16.38 -4.97
CA PRO A 30 -0.82 16.18 -5.00
C PRO A 30 -1.42 16.11 -6.41
N LYS A 31 -0.86 16.85 -7.37
CA LYS A 31 -1.31 16.78 -8.77
C LYS A 31 -0.99 15.43 -9.40
N LEU A 32 0.19 14.87 -9.14
CA LEU A 32 0.54 13.52 -9.61
C LEU A 32 -0.31 12.45 -8.90
N ASP A 33 -0.53 12.58 -7.60
CA ASP A 33 -1.37 11.65 -6.83
C ASP A 33 -2.82 11.66 -7.37
N ALA A 34 -3.36 12.83 -7.69
CA ALA A 34 -4.68 12.97 -8.29
C ALA A 34 -4.78 12.25 -9.65
N VAL A 35 -3.75 12.35 -10.50
CA VAL A 35 -3.71 11.62 -11.78
C VAL A 35 -3.56 10.12 -11.55
N GLY A 36 -2.69 9.71 -10.64
CA GLY A 36 -2.46 8.29 -10.31
C GLY A 36 -3.70 7.60 -9.76
N PHE A 37 -4.23 8.10 -8.64
CA PHE A 37 -5.38 7.50 -7.96
C PHE A 37 -6.72 7.81 -8.63
N GLY A 38 -6.85 8.97 -9.28
CA GLY A 38 -8.12 9.40 -9.88
C GLY A 38 -8.34 8.92 -11.32
N LEU A 39 -7.28 8.64 -12.08
CA LEU A 39 -7.39 8.26 -13.50
C LEU A 39 -6.65 6.97 -13.82
N LEU A 40 -5.34 6.88 -13.52
CA LEU A 40 -4.51 5.79 -14.00
C LEU A 40 -4.87 4.44 -13.39
N ILE A 41 -5.07 4.38 -12.07
CA ILE A 41 -5.45 3.13 -11.39
C ILE A 41 -6.81 2.63 -11.89
N PRO A 42 -7.90 3.43 -11.92
CA PRO A 42 -9.17 2.99 -12.48
C PRO A 42 -9.10 2.47 -13.92
N ILE A 43 -8.40 3.18 -14.81
CA ILE A 43 -8.27 2.76 -16.22
C ILE A 43 -7.49 1.44 -16.32
N PHE A 44 -6.41 1.29 -15.55
CA PHE A 44 -5.62 0.07 -15.52
C PHE A 44 -6.46 -1.15 -15.10
N TYR A 45 -7.26 -1.03 -14.04
CA TYR A 45 -8.13 -2.11 -13.58
C TYR A 45 -9.26 -2.40 -14.58
N ALA A 46 -9.83 -1.37 -15.22
CA ALA A 46 -10.85 -1.56 -16.25
C ALA A 46 -10.28 -2.26 -17.50
N ALA A 47 -9.13 -1.83 -17.99
CA ALA A 47 -8.45 -2.44 -19.13
C ALA A 47 -8.10 -3.90 -18.85
N THR A 48 -7.49 -4.18 -17.69
CA THR A 48 -7.18 -5.56 -17.26
C THR A 48 -8.44 -6.42 -17.21
N GLY A 49 -9.55 -5.88 -16.68
CA GLY A 49 -10.82 -6.61 -16.59
C GLY A 49 -11.42 -6.93 -17.96
N ILE A 50 -11.31 -6.00 -18.92
CA ILE A 50 -11.80 -6.20 -20.30
C ILE A 50 -10.94 -7.23 -21.05
N GLN A 51 -9.63 -7.22 -20.82
CA GLN A 51 -8.68 -8.13 -21.47
C GLN A 51 -8.66 -9.54 -20.86
N LEU A 52 -9.26 -9.71 -19.67
CA LEU A 52 -9.25 -11.00 -18.98
C LEU A 52 -10.18 -12.01 -19.65
N ASP A 53 -9.60 -13.04 -20.26
CA ASP A 53 -10.35 -14.17 -20.83
C ASP A 53 -10.81 -15.16 -19.75
N LEU A 54 -11.92 -14.80 -19.08
CA LEU A 54 -12.56 -15.67 -18.09
C LEU A 54 -13.21 -16.90 -18.73
N ARG A 55 -13.66 -16.82 -19.99
CA ARG A 55 -14.35 -17.93 -20.64
C ARG A 55 -13.36 -19.06 -20.92
N GLY A 56 -12.24 -18.75 -21.56
CA GLY A 56 -11.18 -19.72 -21.80
C GLY A 56 -10.63 -20.33 -20.49
N LEU A 57 -10.57 -19.54 -19.42
CA LEU A 57 -10.15 -20.02 -18.10
C LEU A 57 -11.15 -21.01 -17.47
N LEU A 58 -12.46 -20.79 -17.64
CA LEU A 58 -13.50 -21.66 -17.09
C LEU A 58 -13.70 -22.94 -17.90
N GLU A 59 -13.40 -22.90 -19.21
CA GLU A 59 -13.44 -24.06 -20.09
C GLU A 59 -12.23 -24.99 -19.87
N ASP A 60 -11.07 -24.45 -19.48
CA ASP A 60 -9.87 -25.21 -19.16
C ASP A 60 -9.78 -25.56 -17.66
N THR A 61 -10.12 -26.80 -17.31
CA THR A 61 -10.05 -27.31 -15.93
C THR A 61 -8.63 -27.24 -15.34
N SER A 62 -7.59 -27.44 -16.15
CA SER A 62 -6.20 -27.33 -15.68
C SER A 62 -5.87 -25.88 -15.32
N ALA A 63 -6.25 -24.93 -16.18
CA ALA A 63 -6.03 -23.51 -15.92
C ALA A 63 -6.79 -23.04 -14.67
N LEU A 64 -8.03 -23.50 -14.48
CA LEU A 64 -8.83 -23.20 -13.30
C LEU A 64 -8.18 -23.70 -12.00
N LEU A 65 -7.61 -24.91 -12.02
CA LEU A 65 -6.88 -25.48 -10.86
C LEU A 65 -5.56 -24.75 -10.57
N ARG A 66 -4.95 -24.08 -11.56
CA ARG A 66 -3.74 -23.27 -11.34
C ARG A 66 -4.03 -22.01 -10.52
N VAL A 67 -5.24 -21.45 -10.60
CA VAL A 67 -5.62 -20.23 -9.87
C VAL A 67 -5.41 -20.35 -8.35
N PRO A 68 -5.98 -21.35 -7.63
CA PRO A 68 -5.74 -21.48 -6.20
C PRO A 68 -4.27 -21.79 -5.86
N VAL A 69 -3.57 -22.52 -6.73
CA VAL A 69 -2.14 -22.80 -6.55
C VAL A 69 -1.32 -21.53 -6.63
N PHE A 70 -1.51 -20.72 -7.68
CA PHE A 70 -0.85 -19.43 -7.83
C PHE A 70 -1.22 -18.48 -6.70
N LEU A 71 -2.47 -18.50 -6.22
CA LEU A 71 -2.90 -17.67 -5.09
C LEU A 71 -2.13 -18.03 -3.81
N LEU A 72 -1.96 -19.34 -3.56
CA LEU A 72 -1.17 -19.82 -2.43
C LEU A 72 0.31 -19.46 -2.58
N VAL A 73 0.90 -19.67 -3.75
CA VAL A 73 2.30 -19.31 -4.04
C VAL A 73 2.52 -17.81 -3.87
N LEU A 74 1.62 -16.98 -4.38
CA LEU A 74 1.66 -15.53 -4.23
C LEU A 74 1.64 -15.13 -2.74
N LEU A 75 0.74 -15.74 -1.97
CA LEU A 75 0.64 -15.51 -0.52
C LEU A 75 1.90 -15.96 0.21
N VAL A 76 2.51 -17.08 -0.16
CA VAL A 76 3.76 -17.55 0.45
C VAL A 76 4.90 -16.60 0.10
N VAL A 77 5.15 -16.35 -1.19
CA VAL A 77 6.27 -15.53 -1.66
C VAL A 77 6.22 -14.10 -1.10
N ARG A 78 5.02 -13.51 -1.01
CA ARG A 78 4.85 -12.11 -0.58
C ARG A 78 4.42 -11.93 0.87
N GLY A 79 3.76 -12.94 1.43
CA GLY A 79 3.29 -12.93 2.82
C GLY A 79 4.34 -13.41 3.82
N VAL A 80 5.21 -14.37 3.45
CA VAL A 80 6.28 -14.86 4.36
C VAL A 80 7.22 -13.75 4.83
N PRO A 81 7.66 -12.78 3.99
CA PRO A 81 8.44 -11.65 4.47
C PRO A 81 7.79 -10.88 5.62
N ALA A 82 6.45 -10.89 5.73
CA ALA A 82 5.77 -10.24 6.84
C ALA A 82 6.01 -10.94 8.19
N ALA A 83 6.33 -12.24 8.19
CA ALA A 83 6.68 -12.99 9.40
C ALA A 83 7.97 -12.47 10.05
N LEU A 84 8.87 -11.85 9.28
CA LEU A 84 10.08 -11.19 9.82
C LEU A 84 9.73 -10.04 10.78
N TYR A 85 8.58 -9.39 10.56
CA TYR A 85 8.09 -8.29 11.40
C TYR A 85 7.23 -8.78 12.58
N SER A 86 7.07 -10.09 12.77
CA SER A 86 6.23 -10.65 13.84
C SER A 86 6.70 -10.27 15.25
N ARG A 87 8.02 -10.11 15.45
CA ARG A 87 8.60 -9.72 16.73
C ARG A 87 8.36 -8.25 17.08
N THR A 88 8.17 -7.38 16.09
CA THR A 88 7.99 -5.93 16.29
C THR A 88 6.51 -5.53 16.28
N LEU A 89 5.70 -6.14 15.42
CA LEU A 89 4.27 -5.82 15.24
C LEU A 89 3.33 -6.74 16.03
N GLY A 90 3.83 -7.91 16.48
CA GLY A 90 3.01 -8.99 17.01
C GLY A 90 2.39 -9.85 15.91
N ALA A 91 2.12 -11.12 16.23
CA ALA A 91 1.71 -12.14 15.25
C ALA A 91 0.48 -11.75 14.43
N ARG A 92 -0.56 -11.18 15.07
CA ARG A 92 -1.81 -10.79 14.40
C ARG A 92 -1.61 -9.69 13.36
N GLN A 93 -0.77 -8.69 13.66
CA GLN A 93 -0.48 -7.59 12.75
C GLN A 93 0.43 -8.06 11.62
N ALA A 94 1.44 -8.89 11.92
CA ALA A 94 2.30 -9.48 10.89
C ALA A 94 1.51 -10.33 9.87
N ILE A 95 0.52 -11.12 10.31
CA ILE A 95 -0.36 -11.86 9.39
C ILE A 95 -1.19 -10.91 8.53
N ALA A 96 -1.76 -9.85 9.10
CA ALA A 96 -2.51 -8.85 8.33
C ALA A 96 -1.64 -8.14 7.29
N THR A 97 -0.41 -7.76 7.67
CA THR A 97 0.59 -7.22 6.74
C THR A 97 0.94 -8.22 5.64
N GLY A 98 1.03 -9.52 5.96
CA GLY A 98 1.28 -10.58 4.98
C GLY A 98 0.21 -10.64 3.91
N PHE A 99 -1.07 -10.61 4.29
CA PHE A 99 -2.18 -10.52 3.35
C PHE A 99 -2.13 -9.26 2.49
N LEU A 100 -1.89 -8.09 3.10
CA LEU A 100 -1.83 -6.83 2.36
C LEU A 100 -0.66 -6.80 1.36
N GLN A 101 0.50 -7.33 1.71
CA GLN A 101 1.67 -7.40 0.81
C GLN A 101 1.48 -8.38 -0.35
N ALA A 102 0.63 -9.40 -0.18
CA ALA A 102 0.32 -10.36 -1.22
C ALA A 102 -0.66 -9.84 -2.29
N THR A 103 -1.11 -8.58 -2.20
CA THR A 103 -1.92 -7.94 -3.25
C THR A 103 -1.03 -7.40 -4.38
N SER A 104 -1.10 -7.98 -5.57
CA SER A 104 -0.14 -7.64 -6.64
C SER A 104 -0.65 -7.79 -8.06
N LEU A 105 -1.83 -7.27 -8.36
CA LEU A 105 -2.35 -7.33 -9.72
C LEU A 105 -1.46 -6.59 -10.76
N PRO A 106 -1.00 -5.33 -10.54
CA PRO A 106 -0.28 -4.58 -11.57
C PRO A 106 0.99 -5.25 -12.11
N PHE A 107 1.80 -5.79 -11.20
CA PHE A 107 3.01 -6.50 -11.57
C PHE A 107 2.72 -7.81 -12.32
N ILE A 108 1.66 -8.54 -11.92
CA ILE A 108 1.28 -9.78 -12.57
C ILE A 108 0.87 -9.50 -14.02
N VAL A 109 -0.04 -8.55 -14.24
CA VAL A 109 -0.52 -8.19 -15.59
C VAL A 109 0.64 -7.80 -16.50
N ALA A 110 1.51 -6.88 -16.05
CA ALA A 110 2.66 -6.46 -16.83
C ALA A 110 3.60 -7.62 -17.18
N SER A 111 3.87 -8.51 -16.22
CA SER A 111 4.76 -9.66 -16.45
C SER A 111 4.15 -10.69 -17.39
N THR A 112 2.84 -10.94 -17.27
CA THR A 112 2.13 -11.88 -18.15
C THR A 112 1.98 -11.34 -19.56
N GLU A 113 1.72 -10.04 -19.74
CA GLU A 113 1.67 -9.41 -21.06
C GLU A 113 3.02 -9.53 -21.77
N VAL A 114 4.13 -9.24 -21.07
CA VAL A 114 5.47 -9.44 -21.62
C VAL A 114 5.73 -10.92 -21.92
N GLY A 115 5.34 -11.83 -21.03
CA GLY A 115 5.51 -13.28 -21.23
C GLY A 115 4.76 -13.81 -22.46
N VAL A 116 3.53 -13.36 -22.68
CA VAL A 116 2.73 -13.72 -23.87
C VAL A 116 3.31 -13.08 -25.12
N ALA A 117 3.71 -11.81 -25.06
CA ALA A 117 4.31 -11.10 -26.20
C ALA A 117 5.63 -11.72 -26.67
N LEU A 118 6.37 -12.36 -25.75
CA LEU A 118 7.62 -13.08 -26.04
C LEU A 118 7.40 -14.57 -26.36
N ASP A 119 6.15 -15.04 -26.46
CA ASP A 119 5.77 -16.45 -26.65
C ASP A 119 6.34 -17.40 -25.57
N LEU A 120 6.66 -16.86 -24.39
CA LEU A 120 7.14 -17.60 -23.22
C LEU A 120 6.00 -18.09 -22.32
N MET A 121 4.78 -17.58 -22.54
CA MET A 121 3.62 -17.88 -21.73
C MET A 121 2.37 -18.03 -22.61
N SER A 122 1.65 -19.14 -22.45
CA SER A 122 0.35 -19.34 -23.09
C SER A 122 -0.70 -18.34 -22.58
N PRO A 123 -1.64 -17.86 -23.42
CA PRO A 123 -2.73 -16.99 -22.99
C PRO A 123 -3.57 -17.55 -21.82
N THR A 124 -3.79 -18.87 -21.78
CA THR A 124 -4.54 -19.54 -20.69
C THR A 124 -3.83 -19.43 -19.34
N THR A 125 -2.52 -19.62 -19.32
CA THR A 125 -1.70 -19.43 -18.10
C THR A 125 -1.68 -17.97 -17.67
N ALA A 126 -1.59 -17.03 -18.62
CA ALA A 126 -1.68 -15.60 -18.34
C ALA A 126 -3.04 -15.25 -17.71
N ALA A 127 -4.15 -15.75 -18.27
CA ALA A 127 -5.49 -15.56 -17.73
C ALA A 127 -5.63 -16.13 -16.30
N ALA A 128 -5.05 -17.30 -16.02
CA ALA A 128 -5.02 -17.89 -14.69
C ALA A 128 -4.24 -17.02 -13.68
N LEU A 129 -3.08 -16.49 -14.07
CA LEU A 129 -2.27 -15.59 -13.24
C LEU A 129 -2.98 -14.25 -12.99
N VAL A 130 -3.55 -13.62 -14.03
CA VAL A 130 -4.29 -12.36 -13.88
C VAL A 130 -5.52 -12.56 -12.99
N SER A 131 -6.28 -13.65 -13.18
CA SER A 131 -7.41 -14.03 -12.32
C SER A 131 -6.98 -14.22 -10.86
N THR A 132 -5.82 -14.87 -10.65
CA THR A 132 -5.21 -14.97 -9.32
C THR A 132 -4.94 -13.59 -8.72
N GLY A 133 -4.37 -12.68 -9.51
CA GLY A 133 -4.14 -11.29 -9.12
C GLY A 133 -5.44 -10.59 -8.71
N VAL A 134 -6.52 -10.75 -9.48
CA VAL A 134 -7.84 -10.16 -9.19
C VAL A 134 -8.38 -10.70 -7.86
N LEU A 135 -8.36 -12.02 -7.69
CA LEU A 135 -8.78 -12.67 -6.45
C LEU A 135 -7.95 -12.20 -5.25
N SER A 136 -6.64 -12.03 -5.40
CA SER A 136 -5.77 -11.55 -4.31
C SER A 136 -6.18 -10.16 -3.82
N VAL A 137 -6.45 -9.22 -4.75
CA VAL A 137 -6.82 -7.84 -4.43
C VAL A 137 -8.22 -7.76 -3.81
N ALA A 138 -9.10 -8.72 -4.12
CA ALA A 138 -10.43 -8.82 -3.51
C ALA A 138 -10.39 -9.49 -2.13
N ILE A 139 -9.72 -10.63 -2.01
CA ILE A 139 -9.80 -11.51 -0.83
C ILE A 139 -8.84 -11.06 0.28
N PHE A 140 -7.59 -10.72 -0.04
CA PHE A 140 -6.58 -10.49 0.99
C PHE A 140 -6.81 -9.23 1.83
N PRO A 141 -7.22 -8.06 1.27
CA PRO A 141 -7.60 -6.91 2.09
C PRO A 141 -8.80 -7.19 3.01
N ALA A 142 -9.78 -7.97 2.53
CA ALA A 142 -10.91 -8.40 3.36
C ALA A 142 -10.45 -9.32 4.50
N ALA A 143 -9.55 -10.28 4.23
CA ALA A 143 -8.94 -11.11 5.26
C ALA A 143 -8.11 -10.29 6.28
N ALA A 144 -7.33 -9.32 5.81
CA ALA A 144 -6.56 -8.44 6.69
C ALA A 144 -7.47 -7.58 7.58
N SER A 145 -8.53 -6.98 7.03
CA SER A 145 -9.45 -6.12 7.77
C SER A 145 -10.28 -6.88 8.82
N THR A 146 -10.74 -8.09 8.50
CA THR A 146 -11.39 -8.97 9.48
C THR A 146 -10.43 -9.35 10.60
N LEU A 147 -9.16 -9.63 10.26
CA LEU A 147 -8.13 -9.89 11.25
C LEU A 147 -7.78 -8.65 12.07
N MET A 148 -7.87 -7.43 11.55
CA MET A 148 -7.53 -6.20 12.28
C MET A 148 -8.70 -5.57 13.05
N ARG A 149 -9.92 -6.12 12.93
CA ARG A 149 -11.11 -5.54 13.58
C ARG A 149 -10.89 -5.43 15.09
N PRO A 150 -10.95 -4.21 15.68
CA PRO A 150 -10.86 -4.06 17.12
C PRO A 150 -11.99 -4.85 17.76
N ARG A 151 -11.69 -5.69 18.76
CA ARG A 151 -12.75 -6.18 19.65
C ARG A 151 -13.31 -4.92 20.29
N ARG A 152 -14.51 -4.47 19.91
CA ARG A 152 -15.21 -3.40 20.63
C ARG A 152 -15.24 -3.84 22.09
N PRO A 153 -14.48 -3.22 23.01
CA PRO A 153 -14.70 -3.44 24.42
C PRO A 153 -16.10 -2.89 24.69
N ALA A 154 -16.85 -3.53 25.57
CA ALA A 154 -18.19 -3.11 25.98
C ALA A 154 -18.17 -1.70 26.64
N GLN A 155 -17.98 -0.65 25.85
CA GLN A 155 -17.99 0.75 26.29
C GLN A 155 -19.36 1.17 26.86
N HIS A 156 -20.42 0.40 26.59
CA HIS A 156 -21.75 0.63 27.12
C HIS A 156 -21.90 0.32 28.63
N ALA A 157 -20.98 -0.43 29.25
CA ALA A 157 -21.06 -0.72 30.69
C ALA A 157 -20.37 0.34 31.57
N ARG A 158 -19.45 1.14 31.02
CA ARG A 158 -18.74 2.18 31.78
C ARG A 158 -19.48 3.51 31.78
N ASP A 159 -20.17 3.85 30.69
CA ASP A 159 -20.94 5.10 30.60
C ASP A 159 -22.22 5.08 31.47
N ALA A 160 -22.76 3.89 31.74
CA ALA A 160 -23.84 3.66 32.71
C ALA A 160 -23.36 3.78 34.18
N GLN A 161 -22.08 3.52 34.45
CA GLN A 161 -21.49 3.66 35.79
C GLN A 161 -21.10 5.12 36.10
N THR A 162 -20.66 5.88 35.09
CA THR A 162 -20.20 7.27 35.25
C THR A 162 -21.35 8.27 35.43
N THR A 163 -22.53 7.99 34.88
CA THR A 163 -23.74 8.81 35.12
C THR A 163 -24.40 8.55 36.48
N ALA A 164 -24.03 7.47 37.17
CA ALA A 164 -24.54 7.13 38.49
C ALA A 164 -23.72 7.74 39.65
N VAL A 165 -22.52 8.30 39.39
CA VAL A 165 -21.67 8.93 40.42
C VAL A 165 -21.72 10.45 40.27
N THR A 166 -22.69 11.03 40.98
CA THR A 166 -22.92 12.47 41.16
C THR A 166 -21.75 13.15 41.88
N PRO A 167 -21.64 14.50 41.79
CA PRO A 167 -21.45 15.23 43.04
C PRO A 167 -22.54 16.28 43.28
N ARG A 168 -23.01 16.18 44.51
CA ARG A 168 -24.05 16.89 45.23
C ARG A 168 -23.46 18.19 45.81
N TYR A 169 -23.73 19.38 45.24
CA TYR A 169 -23.52 20.68 45.93
C TYR A 169 -24.11 21.90 45.18
N TRP A 170 -25.43 22.05 45.08
CA TRP A 170 -26.03 23.34 44.64
C TRP A 170 -27.20 23.77 45.54
N ARG A 171 -27.02 23.69 46.87
CA ARG A 171 -27.91 24.36 47.82
C ARG A 171 -27.09 25.14 48.86
N ARG A 172 -27.15 26.46 48.76
CA ARG A 172 -27.27 27.47 49.84
C ARG A 172 -27.36 28.83 49.15
N THR A 173 -28.57 29.41 49.18
CA THR A 173 -28.96 30.65 49.89
C THR A 173 -28.52 31.90 49.13
#